data_AF-A0A7J7EES8-F1
#
_entry.id   AF-A0A7J7EES8-F1
#
_cell.length_a   1.000
_cell.length_b   1.000
_cell.length_c   1.000
_cell.angle_alpha   90.00
_cell.angle_beta   90.00
_cell.angle_gamma   90.00
#
_symmetry.space_group_name_H-M   'P 1'
#
loop_
_entity.id
_entity.type
_entity.pdbx_description
1 polymer ?
#
loop_
_entity_poly.entity_id
_entity_poly.type
_entity_poly.pdbx_seq_one_letter_code
_entity_poly.pdbx_strand_id
1 'polypeptide(L)'
;MLLFGPRADAGPSLPLQVFKNPHEVVTVLLIQTLGALVPSLPICLSSSVERAAPELELTKLLEFYEATAHFAKGLEMALLPHAYEHNLVKVMELVDAVYGLYKPYQLKYGDMEEKNLLIQISAVPLEHGEVIDCVQELSHSVNKLFGLASAAVDRCVRFTNGLGTCGLLTALKSLFTKYVSDFTSTLHSVRKKCKLEDVPPNSLFQEDWTAFQNSVRIIATCGELLRQCGDFEQQLANRILSTAGKYLSDSYSPRSLTGFQDSILTDKKSSAKNPWQEYNYLQKDNPAEYASLMEILYTLKEKGSSNHNLLSASRAALTRLNQQAHQLAFDSVFLRIKQQLLLVSKMDSWNTAGIGETLTDDLPTFSLTPLEYISNIGQYIMSLPLNLEPFVTQEDSALELALHAGKLPFPPEQGERAASKDTWPHNVTLSESELVTKEDWGSLIAPSEELLQYRDELPELDNMADNWLGSIARATMQTYCDVILQIPELTPHSTKQLATDIDYLINVMDALGLQPSRTLQNIVTLLKTKPEDYRQVSKGLPRRLTATVAAMRSVDY
;
A
#
# COMPACT_ATOMS: atom_id res chain seq x y z
N MET A 1 48.62 13.61 13.40
CA MET A 1 49.43 13.28 12.20
C MET A 1 50.93 13.60 12.32
N LEU A 2 51.35 14.56 13.17
CA LEU A 2 52.78 14.86 13.42
C LEU A 2 53.56 13.76 14.18
N LEU A 3 52.89 12.76 14.75
CA LEU A 3 53.53 11.68 15.51
C LEU A 3 53.82 10.42 14.69
N PHE A 4 53.20 10.27 13.51
CA PHE A 4 53.19 9.01 12.73
C PHE A 4 53.63 9.13 11.27
N GLY A 5 54.11 10.30 10.81
CA GLY A 5 54.58 10.47 9.43
C GLY A 5 56.11 10.46 9.32
N PRO A 6 56.74 9.67 8.41
CA PRO A 6 58.10 9.95 8.00
C PRO A 6 58.06 11.21 7.13
N ARG A 7 58.50 12.35 7.67
CA ARG A 7 58.95 13.44 6.79
C ARG A 7 60.26 12.97 6.19
N ALA A 8 60.33 12.90 4.87
CA ALA A 8 61.50 12.40 4.13
C ALA A 8 62.82 13.14 4.42
N ASP A 9 62.80 14.27 5.15
CA ASP A 9 63.99 15.03 5.59
C ASP A 9 64.01 15.37 7.10
N ALA A 10 63.26 14.66 7.95
CA ALA A 10 63.35 14.84 9.40
C ALA A 10 63.61 13.49 10.07
N GLY A 11 64.64 13.44 10.92
CA GLY A 11 65.03 12.25 11.69
C GLY A 11 63.88 11.63 12.51
N PRO A 12 64.11 10.47 13.15
CA PRO A 12 63.08 9.67 13.80
C PRO A 12 62.21 10.54 14.73
N SER A 13 60.88 10.38 14.69
CA SER A 13 59.99 11.15 15.56
C SER A 13 60.36 10.90 17.03
N LEU A 14 60.40 11.98 17.83
CA LEU A 14 60.85 12.01 19.24
C LEU A 14 60.43 10.80 20.12
N PRO A 15 59.21 10.22 19.99
CA PRO A 15 58.82 9.07 20.79
C PRO A 15 59.65 7.80 20.51
N LEU A 16 60.04 7.55 19.25
CA LEU A 16 60.75 6.33 18.82
C LEU A 16 62.19 6.24 19.36
N GLN A 17 62.79 7.36 19.77
CA GLN A 17 64.17 7.40 20.29
C GLN A 17 64.27 7.29 21.82
N VAL A 18 63.17 7.52 22.56
CA VAL A 18 63.21 7.72 24.02
C VAL A 18 62.48 6.61 24.80
N PHE A 19 61.47 5.97 24.22
CA PHE A 19 60.62 5.02 24.94
C PHE A 19 60.80 3.57 24.47
N LYS A 20 60.69 2.62 25.41
CA LYS A 20 60.74 1.17 25.12
C LYS A 20 59.55 0.70 24.27
N ASN A 21 58.35 1.27 24.51
CA ASN A 21 57.11 1.01 23.75
C ASN A 21 56.51 2.33 23.24
N PRO A 22 57.05 2.94 22.17
CA PRO A 22 56.64 4.27 21.71
C PRO A 22 55.17 4.30 21.26
N HIS A 23 54.68 3.21 20.67
CA HIS A 23 53.32 3.06 20.16
C HIS A 23 52.26 3.10 21.26
N GLU A 24 52.49 2.39 22.36
CA GLU A 24 51.59 2.38 23.53
C GLU A 24 51.56 3.74 24.24
N VAL A 25 52.73 4.40 24.38
CA VAL A 25 52.84 5.74 24.97
C VAL A 25 52.03 6.75 24.15
N VAL A 26 52.12 6.70 22.81
CA VAL A 26 51.34 7.60 21.96
C VAL A 26 49.84 7.33 22.08
N THR A 27 49.39 6.07 22.13
CA THR A 27 47.98 5.73 22.35
C THR A 27 47.46 6.27 23.69
N VAL A 28 48.22 6.10 24.77
CA VAL A 28 47.84 6.61 26.10
C VAL A 28 47.81 8.15 26.12
N LEU A 29 48.78 8.82 25.49
CA LEU A 29 48.79 10.28 25.36
C LEU A 29 47.58 10.79 24.58
N LEU A 30 47.16 10.10 23.51
CA LEU A 30 45.96 10.45 22.75
C LEU A 30 44.70 10.32 23.63
N ILE A 31 44.55 9.22 24.37
CA ILE A 31 43.44 9.03 25.32
C ILE A 31 43.39 10.17 26.35
N GLN A 32 44.53 10.46 26.99
CA GLN A 32 44.63 11.52 27.99
C GLN A 32 44.34 12.90 27.41
N THR A 33 44.84 13.19 26.21
CA THR A 33 44.60 14.47 25.53
C THR A 33 43.12 14.65 25.23
N LEU A 34 42.44 13.64 24.68
CA LEU A 34 41.01 13.69 24.41
C LEU A 34 40.18 13.86 25.70
N GLY A 35 40.58 13.18 26.78
CA GLY A 35 39.91 13.27 28.08
C GLY A 35 40.14 14.59 28.84
N ALA A 36 41.25 15.28 28.57
CA ALA A 36 41.64 16.52 29.26
C ALA A 36 41.20 17.81 28.55
N LEU A 37 40.49 17.72 27.41
CA LEU A 37 39.98 18.89 26.70
C LEU A 37 38.99 19.69 27.57
N VAL A 38 39.17 21.01 27.61
CA VAL A 38 38.27 21.94 28.30
C VAL A 38 37.82 23.04 27.34
N PRO A 39 36.51 23.20 27.08
CA PRO A 39 35.42 22.33 27.51
C PRO A 39 35.52 20.91 26.90
N SER A 40 35.00 19.91 27.62
CA SER A 40 35.05 18.52 27.17
C SER A 40 34.19 18.30 25.92
N LEU A 41 34.58 17.33 25.07
CA LEU A 41 33.85 17.01 23.84
C LEU A 41 32.35 16.67 24.07
N PRO A 42 31.96 15.92 25.12
CA PRO A 42 30.54 15.69 25.42
C PRO A 42 29.77 16.98 25.73
N ILE A 43 30.37 17.94 26.44
CA ILE A 43 29.74 19.24 26.73
C ILE A 43 29.58 20.06 25.46
N CYS A 44 30.60 20.09 24.60
CA CYS A 44 30.53 20.77 23.31
C CYS A 44 29.44 20.18 22.39
N LEU A 45 29.33 18.85 22.35
CA LEU A 45 28.32 18.15 21.56
C LEU A 45 26.91 18.47 22.08
N SER A 46 26.65 18.21 23.37
CA SER A 46 25.34 18.43 23.99
C SER A 46 24.87 19.88 23.83
N SER A 47 25.73 20.85 24.17
CA SER A 47 25.41 22.28 24.02
C SER A 47 25.12 22.69 22.58
N SER A 48 25.69 22.00 21.59
CA SER A 48 25.47 22.31 20.17
C SER A 48 24.20 21.65 19.63
N VAL A 49 23.88 20.44 20.09
CA VAL A 49 22.65 19.72 19.75
C VAL A 49 21.43 20.39 20.40
N GLU A 50 21.53 20.79 21.68
CA GLU A 50 20.44 21.48 22.41
C GLU A 50 20.10 22.87 21.84
N ARG A 51 21.07 23.53 21.21
CA ARG A 51 20.84 24.82 20.52
C ARG A 51 20.24 24.68 19.13
N ALA A 52 20.25 23.47 18.55
CA ALA A 52 19.68 23.24 17.23
C ALA A 52 18.15 23.27 17.28
N ALA A 53 17.52 23.68 16.18
CA ALA A 53 16.07 23.52 16.03
C ALA A 53 15.70 22.03 16.09
N PRO A 54 14.50 21.66 16.57
CA PRO A 54 14.08 20.26 16.69
C PRO A 54 14.20 19.43 15.41
N GLU A 55 14.01 20.06 14.25
CA GLU A 55 14.11 19.46 12.91
C GLU A 55 15.56 19.26 12.42
N LEU A 56 16.52 19.96 13.04
CA LEU A 56 17.94 19.90 12.70
C LEU A 56 18.77 19.14 13.73
N GLU A 57 18.19 18.79 14.88
CA GLU A 57 18.85 18.14 16.01
C GLU A 57 19.61 16.87 15.57
N LEU A 58 18.93 15.96 14.87
CA LEU A 58 19.52 14.72 14.38
C LEU A 58 20.53 14.98 13.25
N THR A 59 20.22 15.87 12.32
CA THR A 59 21.12 16.23 11.22
C THR A 59 22.45 16.79 11.77
N LYS A 60 22.38 17.67 12.76
CA LYS A 60 23.54 18.26 13.41
C LYS A 60 24.40 17.21 14.12
N LEU A 61 23.75 16.27 14.80
CA LEU A 61 24.42 15.14 15.44
C LEU A 61 25.16 14.26 14.42
N LEU A 62 24.55 14.00 13.26
CA LEU A 62 25.16 13.22 12.18
C LEU A 62 26.37 13.91 11.55
N GLU A 63 26.33 15.24 11.39
CA GLU A 63 27.49 16.02 10.93
C GLU A 63 28.68 15.88 11.88
N PHE A 64 28.45 15.98 13.19
CA PHE A 64 29.50 15.79 14.19
C PHE A 64 30.05 14.36 14.18
N TYR A 65 29.15 13.37 14.09
CA TYR A 65 29.53 11.98 14.00
C TYR A 65 30.36 11.70 12.75
N GLU A 66 29.99 12.26 11.60
CA GLU A 66 30.74 12.13 10.35
C GLU A 66 32.15 12.72 10.48
N ALA A 67 32.29 13.92 11.05
CA ALA A 67 33.61 14.50 11.32
C ALA A 67 34.44 13.61 12.27
N THR A 68 33.79 13.02 13.28
CA THR A 68 34.45 12.12 14.23
C THR A 68 34.86 10.80 13.57
N ALA A 69 34.03 10.24 12.68
CA ALA A 69 34.34 9.03 11.93
C ALA A 69 35.52 9.25 10.98
N HIS A 70 35.60 10.42 10.33
CA HIS A 70 36.76 10.79 9.52
C HIS A 70 38.04 10.88 10.36
N PHE A 71 37.95 11.50 11.54
CA PHE A 71 39.05 11.56 12.50
C PHE A 71 39.49 10.16 12.98
N ALA A 72 38.53 9.31 13.35
CA ALA A 72 38.77 7.93 13.78
C ALA A 72 39.42 7.10 12.69
N LYS A 73 38.96 7.20 11.43
CA LYS A 73 39.59 6.52 10.29
C LYS A 73 41.02 7.00 10.06
N GLY A 74 41.29 8.30 10.27
CA GLY A 74 42.65 8.84 10.24
C GLY A 74 43.55 8.25 11.34
N LEU A 75 43.01 8.03 12.54
CA LEU A 75 43.71 7.35 13.63
C LEU A 75 43.95 5.87 13.31
N GLU A 76 42.94 5.15 12.83
CA GLU A 76 43.04 3.75 12.42
C GLU A 76 44.13 3.56 11.36
N MET A 77 44.13 4.37 10.29
CA MET A 77 45.15 4.31 9.23
C MET A 77 46.56 4.62 9.73
N ALA A 78 46.71 5.47 10.75
CA ALA A 78 48.01 5.77 11.35
C ALA A 78 48.53 4.62 12.23
N LEU A 79 47.63 3.83 12.84
CA LEU A 79 47.95 2.70 13.71
C LEU A 79 48.11 1.38 12.94
N LEU A 80 47.50 1.28 11.75
CA LEU A 80 47.51 0.08 10.90
C LEU A 80 48.92 -0.48 10.58
N PRO A 81 49.94 0.33 10.24
CA PRO A 81 51.27 -0.19 9.89
C PRO A 81 51.99 -0.92 11.02
N HIS A 82 51.56 -0.72 12.28
CA HIS A 82 52.18 -1.28 13.48
C HIS A 82 51.18 -2.14 14.29
N ALA A 83 50.14 -2.69 13.63
CA ALA A 83 49.02 -3.36 14.29
C ALA A 83 49.42 -4.50 15.25
N TYR A 84 50.55 -5.18 15.00
CA TYR A 84 51.06 -6.27 15.85
C TYR A 84 51.81 -5.78 17.10
N GLU A 85 52.15 -4.49 17.18
CA GLU A 85 52.94 -3.88 18.26
C GLU A 85 52.07 -3.07 19.24
N HIS A 86 50.79 -2.88 18.92
CA HIS A 86 49.85 -2.12 19.74
C HIS A 86 49.17 -2.99 20.80
N ASN A 87 49.07 -2.45 22.03
CA ASN A 87 48.23 -3.03 23.08
C ASN A 87 46.74 -2.84 22.72
N LEU A 88 46.07 -3.91 22.32
CA LEU A 88 44.67 -3.89 21.87
C LEU A 88 43.69 -3.32 22.92
N VAL A 89 43.97 -3.51 24.22
CA VAL A 89 43.15 -2.94 25.30
C VAL A 89 43.24 -1.41 25.28
N LYS A 90 44.43 -0.85 25.07
CA LYS A 90 44.63 0.60 24.96
C LYS A 90 44.07 1.16 23.66
N VAL A 91 44.11 0.41 22.58
CA VAL A 91 43.42 0.80 21.34
C VAL A 91 41.91 0.83 21.56
N MET A 92 41.33 -0.12 22.30
CA MET A 92 39.91 -0.11 22.62
C MET A 92 39.52 1.03 23.56
N GLU A 93 40.34 1.36 24.57
CA GLU A 93 40.15 2.58 25.39
C GLU A 93 40.17 3.86 24.53
N LEU A 94 41.02 3.91 23.50
CA LEU A 94 41.06 5.04 22.56
C LEU A 94 39.81 5.10 21.67
N VAL A 95 39.32 3.95 21.18
CA VAL A 95 38.05 3.87 20.44
C VAL A 95 36.89 4.35 21.31
N ASP A 96 36.82 3.91 22.57
CA ASP A 96 35.82 4.36 23.55
C ASP A 96 35.95 5.88 23.83
N ALA A 97 37.15 6.43 23.91
CA ALA A 97 37.36 7.87 24.10
C ALA A 97 36.88 8.72 22.91
N VAL A 98 36.91 8.16 21.69
CA VAL A 98 36.47 8.85 20.46
C VAL A 98 34.96 8.70 20.22
N TYR A 99 34.42 7.48 20.33
CA TYR A 99 33.02 7.19 20.00
C TYR A 99 32.07 7.21 21.21
N GLY A 100 32.59 7.04 22.43
CA GLY A 100 31.79 6.94 23.65
C GLY A 100 30.90 8.15 23.91
N LEU A 101 31.25 9.32 23.38
CA LEU A 101 30.45 10.55 23.50
C LEU A 101 29.11 10.51 22.73
N TYR A 102 28.98 9.63 21.72
CA TYR A 102 27.75 9.48 20.94
C TYR A 102 26.80 8.43 21.51
N LYS A 103 27.28 7.57 22.39
CA LYS A 103 26.53 6.43 22.93
C LYS A 103 25.17 6.80 23.55
N PRO A 104 25.02 7.87 24.36
CA PRO A 104 23.71 8.26 24.88
C PRO A 104 22.69 8.60 23.79
N TYR A 105 23.17 9.11 22.64
CA TYR A 105 22.33 9.43 21.50
C TYR A 105 22.06 8.20 20.63
N GLN A 106 23.03 7.29 20.48
CA GLN A 106 22.86 6.02 19.76
C GLN A 106 21.81 5.12 20.44
N LEU A 107 21.79 5.07 21.78
CA LEU A 107 20.77 4.35 22.55
C LEU A 107 19.36 4.96 22.41
N LYS A 108 19.27 6.27 22.12
CA LYS A 108 18.00 6.99 21.90
C LYS A 108 17.70 7.22 20.41
N TYR A 109 18.43 6.56 19.52
CA TYR A 109 18.36 6.83 18.09
C TYR A 109 16.95 6.60 17.53
N GLY A 110 16.24 5.56 17.99
CA GLY A 110 14.86 5.27 17.58
C GLY A 110 13.94 6.47 17.80
N ASP A 111 13.93 7.03 19.01
CA ASP A 111 13.09 8.17 19.37
C ASP A 111 13.47 9.44 18.58
N MET A 112 14.78 9.67 18.38
CA MET A 112 15.28 10.83 17.64
C MET A 112 14.91 10.75 16.15
N GLU A 113 15.07 9.58 15.54
CA GLU A 113 14.71 9.33 14.14
C GLU A 113 13.19 9.41 13.96
N GLU A 114 12.40 8.86 14.88
CA GLU A 114 10.93 8.98 14.87
C GLU A 114 10.50 10.45 14.91
N LYS A 115 11.00 11.23 15.88
CA LYS A 115 10.70 12.66 15.99
C LYS A 115 11.06 13.41 14.71
N ASN A 116 12.25 13.15 14.16
CA ASN A 116 12.71 13.76 12.93
C ASN A 116 11.81 13.42 11.73
N LEU A 117 11.44 12.15 11.57
CA LEU A 117 10.54 11.70 10.50
C LEU A 117 9.14 12.28 10.62
N LEU A 118 8.59 12.34 11.84
CA LEU A 118 7.26 12.91 12.09
C LEU A 118 7.19 14.41 11.78
N ILE A 119 8.25 15.17 12.09
CA ILE A 119 8.34 16.59 11.70
C ILE A 119 8.37 16.71 10.16
N GLN A 120 9.22 15.93 9.49
CA GLN A 120 9.38 16.02 8.03
C GLN A 120 8.12 15.60 7.27
N ILE A 121 7.44 14.52 7.69
CA ILE A 121 6.21 14.07 7.03
C ILE A 121 5.04 15.02 7.27
N SER A 122 4.96 15.65 8.47
CA SER A 122 3.91 16.63 8.77
C SER A 122 4.06 17.92 7.95
N ALA A 123 5.24 18.18 7.40
CA ALA A 123 5.48 19.28 6.47
C ALA A 123 5.10 18.96 5.01
N VAL A 124 4.75 17.71 4.70
CA VAL A 124 4.27 17.30 3.37
C VAL A 124 2.77 17.61 3.29
N PRO A 125 2.33 18.61 2.50
CA PRO A 125 0.92 18.92 2.37
C PRO A 125 0.22 17.83 1.56
N LEU A 126 -0.89 17.30 2.09
CA LEU A 126 -1.77 16.38 1.35
C LEU A 126 -3.09 17.03 0.96
N GLU A 127 -3.43 18.16 1.57
CA GLU A 127 -4.68 18.86 1.34
C GLU A 127 -4.41 20.32 0.99
N HIS A 128 -4.74 20.69 -0.24
CA HIS A 128 -4.71 22.04 -0.74
C HIS A 128 -5.75 22.20 -1.85
N GLY A 129 -6.33 23.39 -1.98
CA GLY A 129 -7.14 23.76 -3.15
C GLY A 129 -8.34 22.85 -3.43
N GLU A 130 -8.56 22.59 -4.71
CA GLU A 130 -9.65 21.79 -5.25
C GLU A 130 -9.39 20.27 -5.10
N VAL A 131 -10.37 19.45 -5.50
CA VAL A 131 -10.22 17.98 -5.47
C VAL A 131 -9.04 17.52 -6.32
N ILE A 132 -8.87 18.12 -7.50
CA ILE A 132 -7.78 17.74 -8.42
C ILE A 132 -6.39 18.03 -7.83
N ASP A 133 -6.25 19.15 -7.12
CA ASP A 133 -5.00 19.52 -6.44
C ASP A 133 -4.69 18.51 -5.34
N CYS A 134 -5.71 18.13 -4.54
CA CYS A 134 -5.56 17.09 -3.52
C CYS A 134 -5.11 15.75 -4.14
N VAL A 135 -5.69 15.33 -5.27
CA VAL A 135 -5.30 14.09 -5.98
C VAL A 135 -3.84 14.16 -6.44
N GLN A 136 -3.41 15.30 -6.97
CA GLN A 136 -2.02 15.51 -7.40
C GLN A 136 -1.06 15.47 -6.20
N GLU A 137 -1.37 16.17 -5.10
CA GLU A 137 -0.55 16.15 -3.88
C GLU A 137 -0.44 14.74 -3.29
N LEU A 138 -1.53 13.96 -3.28
CA LEU A 138 -1.50 12.56 -2.86
C LEU A 138 -0.52 11.75 -3.72
N SER A 139 -0.52 11.93 -5.05
CA SER A 139 0.42 11.25 -5.94
C SER A 139 1.87 11.65 -5.68
N HIS A 140 2.17 12.96 -5.55
CA HIS A 140 3.52 13.43 -5.25
C HIS A 140 4.03 12.99 -3.87
N SER A 141 3.12 12.86 -2.89
CA SER A 141 3.45 12.48 -1.52
C SER A 141 4.06 11.08 -1.40
N VAL A 142 3.75 10.17 -2.34
CA VAL A 142 4.28 8.79 -2.35
C VAL A 142 5.81 8.80 -2.43
N ASN A 143 6.36 9.54 -3.39
CA ASN A 143 7.80 9.66 -3.57
C ASN A 143 8.47 10.34 -2.36
N LYS A 144 7.78 11.29 -1.72
CA LYS A 144 8.28 11.93 -0.49
C LYS A 144 8.34 10.95 0.67
N LEU A 145 7.30 10.15 0.88
CA LEU A 145 7.24 9.13 1.93
C LEU A 145 8.42 8.15 1.82
N PHE A 146 8.62 7.55 0.65
CA PHE A 146 9.69 6.57 0.45
C PHE A 146 11.08 7.20 0.38
N GLY A 147 11.20 8.45 -0.06
CA GLY A 147 12.43 9.23 0.06
C GLY A 147 12.84 9.44 1.53
N LEU A 148 11.88 9.81 2.39
CA LEU A 148 12.12 9.96 3.84
C LEU A 148 12.50 8.62 4.49
N ALA A 149 11.78 7.55 4.16
CA ALA A 149 12.03 6.21 4.67
C ALA A 149 13.43 5.70 4.27
N SER A 150 13.81 5.88 3.00
CA SER A 150 15.14 5.47 2.50
C SER A 150 16.26 6.28 3.16
N ALA A 151 16.06 7.59 3.32
CA ALA A 151 17.03 8.44 4.02
C ALA A 151 17.19 8.03 5.50
N ALA A 152 16.12 7.55 6.16
CA ALA A 152 16.19 7.03 7.53
C ALA A 152 17.05 5.76 7.63
N VAL A 153 16.97 4.86 6.64
CA VAL A 153 17.84 3.68 6.55
C VAL A 153 19.29 4.11 6.44
N ASP A 154 19.60 5.05 5.55
CA ASP A 154 20.98 5.54 5.36
C ASP A 154 21.52 6.23 6.62
N ARG A 155 20.71 7.06 7.29
CA ARG A 155 21.08 7.67 8.59
C ARG A 155 21.36 6.61 9.64
N CYS A 156 20.53 5.57 9.73
CA CYS A 156 20.68 4.50 10.70
C CYS A 156 21.98 3.73 10.48
N VAL A 157 22.28 3.37 9.23
CA VAL A 157 23.53 2.69 8.86
C VAL A 157 24.73 3.57 9.19
N ARG A 158 24.69 4.86 8.81
CA ARG A 158 25.80 5.80 9.05
C ARG A 158 26.08 5.99 10.53
N PHE A 159 25.06 6.19 11.36
CA PHE A 159 25.23 6.56 12.76
C PHE A 159 25.41 5.38 13.71
N THR A 160 24.73 4.27 13.43
CA THR A 160 24.65 3.13 14.35
C THR A 160 25.32 1.87 13.81
N ASN A 161 25.82 1.90 12.57
CA ASN A 161 26.42 0.74 11.91
C ASN A 161 25.50 -0.50 11.90
N GLY A 162 24.19 -0.25 11.78
CA GLY A 162 23.13 -1.26 11.77
C GLY A 162 22.62 -1.72 13.14
N LEU A 163 23.25 -1.31 14.24
CA LEU A 163 22.81 -1.70 15.60
C LEU A 163 21.48 -1.05 15.99
N GLY A 164 21.17 0.14 15.47
CA GLY A 164 19.91 0.85 15.74
C GLY A 164 18.69 0.36 14.95
N THR A 165 18.75 -0.84 14.35
CA THR A 165 17.68 -1.34 13.46
C THR A 165 16.34 -1.49 14.17
N CYS A 166 16.32 -1.91 15.44
CA CYS A 166 15.07 -2.03 16.22
C CYS A 166 14.36 -0.66 16.35
N GLY A 167 15.11 0.37 16.73
CA GLY A 167 14.63 1.75 16.76
C GLY A 167 14.19 2.26 15.38
N LEU A 168 14.97 1.99 14.34
CA LEU A 168 14.61 2.35 12.95
C LEU A 168 13.27 1.73 12.52
N LEU A 169 13.05 0.44 12.77
CA LEU A 169 11.80 -0.23 12.41
C LEU A 169 10.60 0.38 13.15
N THR A 170 10.79 0.81 14.39
CA THR A 170 9.77 1.51 15.17
C THR A 170 9.47 2.88 14.57
N ALA A 171 10.50 3.68 14.28
CA ALA A 171 10.37 4.99 13.64
C ALA A 171 9.69 4.92 12.27
N LEU A 172 10.03 3.92 11.44
CA LEU A 172 9.39 3.68 10.14
C LEU A 172 7.90 3.33 10.31
N LYS A 173 7.53 2.50 11.29
CA LYS A 173 6.12 2.19 11.56
C LYS A 173 5.34 3.45 11.95
N SER A 174 5.91 4.33 12.77
CA SER A 174 5.30 5.61 13.12
C SER A 174 5.14 6.54 11.92
N LEU A 175 6.16 6.62 11.04
CA LEU A 175 6.10 7.36 9.78
C LEU A 175 4.92 6.91 8.90
N PHE A 176 4.82 5.60 8.62
CA PHE A 176 3.73 5.06 7.80
C PHE A 176 2.36 5.26 8.47
N THR A 177 2.28 5.13 9.80
CA THR A 177 1.03 5.34 10.55
C THR A 177 0.55 6.78 10.42
N LYS A 178 1.45 7.76 10.59
CA LYS A 178 1.15 9.18 10.42
C LYS A 178 0.70 9.49 8.98
N TYR A 179 1.45 9.01 7.99
CA TYR A 179 1.11 9.19 6.59
C TYR A 179 -0.27 8.63 6.22
N VAL A 180 -0.57 7.39 6.63
CA VAL A 180 -1.88 6.77 6.37
C VAL A 180 -3.01 7.55 7.03
N SER A 181 -2.79 8.07 8.24
CA SER A 181 -3.77 8.92 8.93
C SER A 181 -4.06 10.19 8.14
N ASP A 182 -3.02 10.89 7.68
CA ASP A 182 -3.18 12.14 6.94
C ASP A 182 -3.82 11.89 5.56
N PHE A 183 -3.41 10.84 4.85
CA PHE A 183 -4.04 10.42 3.59
C PHE A 183 -5.52 10.09 3.79
N THR A 184 -5.85 9.36 4.85
CA THR A 184 -7.24 9.03 5.19
C THR A 184 -8.06 10.29 5.44
N SER A 185 -7.50 11.30 6.13
CA SER A 185 -8.17 12.59 6.32
C SER A 185 -8.42 13.30 4.99
N THR A 186 -7.44 13.32 4.08
CA THR A 186 -7.60 13.86 2.73
C THR A 186 -8.69 13.13 1.94
N LEU A 187 -8.77 11.80 2.03
CA LEU A 187 -9.86 11.02 1.40
C LEU A 187 -11.24 11.45 1.90
N HIS A 188 -11.40 11.67 3.21
CA HIS A 188 -12.65 12.18 3.77
C HIS A 188 -12.96 13.60 3.28
N SER A 189 -11.96 14.47 3.18
CA SER A 189 -12.14 15.82 2.61
C SER A 189 -12.56 15.75 1.14
N VAL A 190 -11.92 14.91 0.32
CA VAL A 190 -12.31 14.67 -1.08
C VAL A 190 -13.75 14.17 -1.17
N ARG A 191 -14.15 13.19 -0.34
CA ARG A 191 -15.52 12.68 -0.28
C ARG A 191 -16.54 13.79 -0.03
N LYS A 192 -16.25 14.68 0.91
CA LYS A 192 -17.08 15.84 1.25
C LYS A 192 -17.13 16.87 0.10
N LYS A 193 -15.98 17.20 -0.50
CA LYS A 193 -15.88 18.11 -1.65
C LYS A 193 -16.66 17.59 -2.87
N CYS A 194 -16.68 16.27 -3.09
CA CYS A 194 -17.48 15.61 -4.12
C CYS A 194 -18.98 15.51 -3.79
N LYS A 195 -19.44 16.02 -2.64
CA LYS A 195 -20.85 15.99 -2.19
C LYS A 195 -21.43 14.57 -2.11
N LEU A 196 -20.61 13.60 -1.69
CA LEU A 196 -21.01 12.18 -1.58
C LEU A 196 -21.67 11.82 -0.24
N GLU A 197 -21.98 12.81 0.60
CA GLU A 197 -22.56 12.62 1.94
C GLU A 197 -24.00 13.17 2.03
N ASP A 198 -24.26 14.37 1.50
CA ASP A 198 -25.57 15.02 1.53
C ASP A 198 -25.97 15.50 0.14
N VAL A 199 -26.93 14.82 -0.49
CA VAL A 199 -27.50 15.26 -1.77
C VAL A 199 -28.96 15.68 -1.56
N PRO A 200 -29.34 16.90 -1.98
CA PRO A 200 -30.73 17.36 -1.89
C PRO A 200 -31.68 16.44 -2.65
N PRO A 201 -32.90 16.19 -2.13
CA PRO A 201 -33.86 15.24 -2.70
C PRO A 201 -34.36 15.59 -4.12
N ASN A 202 -34.12 16.82 -4.60
CA ASN A 202 -34.58 17.31 -5.90
C ASN A 202 -33.44 17.65 -6.88
N SER A 203 -32.24 17.07 -6.70
CA SER A 203 -31.17 17.25 -7.69
C SER A 203 -31.55 16.52 -8.99
N LEU A 204 -31.46 17.22 -10.13
CA LEU A 204 -31.58 16.60 -11.46
C LEU A 204 -30.52 15.49 -11.59
N PHE A 205 -30.88 14.40 -12.29
CA PHE A 205 -29.94 13.34 -12.62
C PHE A 205 -28.91 13.89 -13.60
N GLN A 206 -27.71 14.16 -13.12
CA GLN A 206 -26.61 14.74 -13.90
C GLN A 206 -25.46 13.75 -13.99
N GLU A 207 -25.01 13.49 -15.21
CA GLU A 207 -23.85 12.66 -15.51
C GLU A 207 -22.56 13.46 -15.24
N ASP A 208 -22.05 13.38 -14.01
CA ASP A 208 -20.75 13.94 -13.64
C ASP A 208 -19.77 12.81 -13.31
N TRP A 209 -18.82 12.58 -14.22
CA TRP A 209 -17.79 11.55 -14.10
C TRP A 209 -16.52 12.04 -13.40
N THR A 210 -16.43 13.33 -13.06
CA THR A 210 -15.19 13.90 -12.51
C THR A 210 -14.84 13.30 -11.15
N ALA A 211 -15.82 13.10 -10.28
CA ALA A 211 -15.61 12.47 -8.97
C ALA A 211 -15.12 11.02 -9.11
N PHE A 212 -15.67 10.27 -10.07
CA PHE A 212 -15.25 8.90 -10.36
C PHE A 212 -13.81 8.86 -10.91
N GLN A 213 -13.51 9.67 -11.92
CA GLN A 213 -12.18 9.75 -12.54
C GLN A 213 -11.10 10.17 -11.51
N ASN A 214 -11.40 11.13 -10.63
CA ASN A 214 -10.51 11.50 -9.54
C ASN A 214 -10.30 10.35 -8.54
N SER A 215 -11.36 9.60 -8.22
CA SER A 215 -11.26 8.45 -7.33
C SER A 215 -10.41 7.32 -7.93
N VAL A 216 -10.52 7.05 -9.24
CA VAL A 216 -9.67 6.09 -9.95
C VAL A 216 -8.19 6.50 -9.90
N ARG A 217 -7.88 7.79 -10.07
CA ARG A 217 -6.50 8.29 -9.92
C ARG A 217 -5.95 8.09 -8.49
N ILE A 218 -6.80 8.21 -7.48
CA ILE A 218 -6.42 7.91 -6.08
C ILE A 218 -6.17 6.40 -5.90
N ILE A 219 -6.97 5.54 -6.54
CA ILE A 219 -6.72 4.08 -6.55
C ILE A 219 -5.37 3.78 -7.19
N ALA A 220 -5.03 4.37 -8.34
CA ALA A 220 -3.70 4.23 -8.96
C ALA A 220 -2.57 4.65 -8.00
N THR A 221 -2.76 5.76 -7.28
CA THR A 221 -1.82 6.23 -6.24
C THR A 221 -1.68 5.21 -5.10
N CYS A 222 -2.77 4.58 -4.66
CA CYS A 222 -2.74 3.50 -3.68
C CYS A 222 -1.99 2.26 -4.20
N GLY A 223 -2.11 1.98 -5.49
CA GLY A 223 -1.33 0.97 -6.20
C GLY A 223 0.16 1.20 -6.12
N GLU A 224 0.57 2.43 -6.44
CA GLU A 224 1.99 2.81 -6.39
C GLU A 224 2.53 2.76 -4.96
N LEU A 225 1.73 3.16 -3.96
CA LEU A 225 2.06 2.98 -2.55
C LEU A 225 2.31 1.51 -2.17
N LEU A 226 1.43 0.60 -2.62
CA LEU A 226 1.58 -0.83 -2.33
C LEU A 226 2.81 -1.42 -3.01
N ARG A 227 3.06 -1.04 -4.27
CA ARG A 227 4.21 -1.47 -5.07
C ARG A 227 5.52 -1.01 -4.45
N GLN A 228 5.67 0.30 -4.22
CA GLN A 228 6.86 0.87 -3.58
C GLN A 228 7.05 0.35 -2.14
N CYS A 229 5.98 0.06 -1.41
CA CYS A 229 6.09 -0.56 -0.07
C CYS A 229 6.69 -1.97 -0.13
N GLY A 230 6.34 -2.76 -1.15
CA GLY A 230 6.96 -4.06 -1.43
C GLY A 230 8.45 -3.93 -1.71
N ASP A 231 8.80 -3.08 -2.68
CA ASP A 231 10.18 -2.83 -3.10
C ASP A 231 11.05 -2.33 -1.93
N PHE A 232 10.52 -1.36 -1.18
CA PHE A 232 11.21 -0.79 -0.02
C PHE A 232 11.44 -1.82 1.09
N GLU A 233 10.47 -2.68 1.40
CA GLU A 233 10.63 -3.71 2.43
C GLU A 233 11.74 -4.71 2.06
N GLN A 234 11.83 -5.08 0.77
CA GLN A 234 12.92 -5.94 0.29
C GLN A 234 14.28 -5.24 0.38
N GLN A 235 14.36 -3.96 -0.04
CA GLN A 235 15.58 -3.17 0.06
C GLN A 235 16.03 -3.00 1.53
N LEU A 236 15.09 -2.74 2.43
CA LEU A 236 15.31 -2.62 3.86
C LEU A 236 15.91 -3.90 4.44
N ALA A 237 15.33 -5.06 4.14
CA ALA A 237 15.83 -6.36 4.60
C ALA A 237 17.27 -6.61 4.12
N ASN A 238 17.55 -6.34 2.84
CA ASN A 238 18.88 -6.48 2.25
C ASN A 238 19.90 -5.53 2.91
N ARG A 239 19.51 -4.28 3.19
CA ARG A 239 20.35 -3.28 3.87
C ARG A 239 20.65 -3.66 5.31
N ILE A 240 19.66 -4.17 6.05
CA ILE A 240 19.85 -4.68 7.41
C ILE A 240 20.82 -5.87 7.42
N LEU A 241 20.61 -6.87 6.55
CA LEU A 241 21.48 -8.05 6.49
C LEU A 241 22.91 -7.71 6.07
N SER A 242 23.10 -6.83 5.08
CA SER A 242 24.45 -6.44 4.64
C SER A 242 25.23 -5.64 5.70
N THR A 243 24.53 -4.88 6.56
CA THR A 243 25.18 -4.04 7.57
C THR A 243 25.32 -4.75 8.91
N ALA A 244 24.20 -5.25 9.46
CA ALA A 244 24.14 -5.86 10.78
C ALA A 244 24.33 -7.38 10.76
N GLY A 245 24.22 -8.04 9.60
CA GLY A 245 24.44 -9.48 9.47
C GLY A 245 25.86 -9.93 9.84
N LYS A 246 26.85 -9.04 9.82
CA LYS A 246 28.20 -9.33 10.32
C LYS A 246 28.22 -9.77 11.80
N TYR A 247 27.30 -9.26 12.61
CA TYR A 247 27.19 -9.62 14.03
C TYR A 247 26.61 -11.03 14.26
N LEU A 248 25.92 -11.62 13.26
CA LEU A 248 25.49 -13.03 13.34
C LEU A 248 26.67 -14.00 13.35
N SER A 249 27.78 -13.65 12.68
CA SER A 249 28.97 -14.50 12.65
C SER A 249 29.69 -14.58 14.00
N ASP A 250 29.47 -13.59 14.86
CA ASP A 250 30.00 -13.51 16.22
C ASP A 250 29.11 -14.17 17.28
N SER A 251 27.84 -14.40 16.96
CA SER A 251 26.85 -14.81 17.97
C SER A 251 26.51 -16.30 17.97
N TYR A 252 26.90 -17.12 16.98
CA TYR A 252 26.61 -18.57 17.01
C TYR A 252 27.50 -19.43 16.10
N SER A 253 28.27 -20.34 16.71
CA SER A 253 28.59 -21.66 16.15
C SER A 253 27.69 -22.70 16.86
N PRO A 254 26.74 -23.33 16.14
CA PRO A 254 25.92 -24.38 16.74
C PRO A 254 26.71 -25.69 16.77
N ARG A 255 27.56 -25.90 17.78
CA ARG A 255 28.06 -27.25 18.18
C ARG A 255 28.77 -27.32 19.55
N SER A 256 28.54 -26.38 20.46
CA SER A 256 29.23 -26.37 21.77
C SER A 256 28.56 -27.25 22.84
N LEU A 257 28.01 -28.42 22.48
CA LEU A 257 27.50 -29.42 23.43
C LEU A 257 27.88 -30.87 23.11
N THR A 258 28.85 -31.12 22.24
CA THR A 258 29.51 -32.44 22.19
C THR A 258 30.94 -32.27 22.67
N GLY A 259 31.20 -32.76 23.87
CA GLY A 259 32.51 -32.80 24.46
C GLY A 259 33.50 -33.59 23.60
N PHE A 260 34.75 -33.16 23.71
CA PHE A 260 35.98 -33.87 23.38
C PHE A 260 36.09 -34.54 21.99
N GLN A 261 37.14 -34.07 21.31
CA GLN A 261 37.93 -34.75 20.29
C GLN A 261 37.59 -34.40 18.83
N ASP A 262 38.65 -33.99 18.13
CA ASP A 262 38.81 -33.80 16.69
C ASP A 262 38.56 -32.39 16.09
N SER A 263 39.53 -31.50 16.35
CA SER A 263 40.02 -30.57 15.32
C SER A 263 41.48 -30.17 15.60
N ILE A 264 42.36 -31.17 15.52
CA ILE A 264 43.75 -30.92 15.16
C ILE A 264 43.72 -30.83 13.62
N LEU A 265 44.34 -29.79 13.04
CA LEU A 265 44.48 -29.54 11.59
C LEU A 265 43.38 -28.70 10.90
N THR A 266 43.09 -27.49 11.40
CA THR A 266 43.08 -26.30 10.51
C THR A 266 43.50 -25.08 11.31
N ASP A 267 44.69 -24.58 11.00
CA ASP A 267 45.32 -23.41 11.58
C ASP A 267 44.59 -22.14 11.10
N LYS A 268 43.36 -21.90 11.57
CA LYS A 268 42.74 -20.57 11.55
C LYS A 268 43.09 -19.91 12.88
N LYS A 269 44.29 -19.34 12.96
CA LYS A 269 44.59 -18.24 13.89
C LYS A 269 43.36 -17.33 13.93
N SER A 270 42.75 -17.21 15.11
CA SER A 270 41.76 -16.19 15.42
C SER A 270 42.34 -14.85 14.96
N SER A 271 41.87 -14.34 13.82
CA SER A 271 42.20 -13.00 13.37
C SER A 271 41.73 -12.06 14.49
N ALA A 272 42.66 -11.52 15.26
CA ALA A 272 42.36 -10.50 16.26
C ALA A 272 41.66 -9.37 15.51
N LYS A 273 40.34 -9.28 15.67
CA LYS A 273 39.50 -8.37 14.91
C LYS A 273 39.90 -6.94 15.28
N ASN A 274 39.83 -6.05 14.30
CA ASN A 274 40.25 -4.67 14.44
C ASN A 274 39.33 -3.95 15.45
N PRO A 275 39.84 -3.43 16.59
CA PRO A 275 39.01 -2.79 17.62
C PRO A 275 38.18 -1.60 17.11
N TRP A 276 38.63 -0.94 16.04
CA TRP A 276 37.91 0.15 15.38
C TRP A 276 36.63 -0.32 14.66
N GLN A 277 36.55 -1.60 14.32
CA GLN A 277 35.44 -2.21 13.58
C GLN A 277 34.48 -3.01 14.50
N GLU A 278 34.89 -3.28 15.74
CA GLU A 278 34.18 -4.10 16.72
C GLU A 278 33.40 -3.27 17.77
N TYR A 279 33.36 -1.93 17.64
CA TYR A 279 32.66 -1.09 18.60
C TYR A 279 31.14 -1.36 18.61
N ASN A 280 30.72 -2.23 19.54
CA ASN A 280 29.35 -2.64 19.76
C ASN A 280 28.82 -2.06 21.06
N TYR A 281 28.37 -0.81 20.99
CA TYR A 281 27.78 -0.13 22.15
C TYR A 281 26.50 -0.81 22.66
N LEU A 282 25.75 -1.51 21.79
CA LEU A 282 24.43 -2.03 22.13
C LEU A 282 24.51 -3.26 23.03
N GLN A 283 25.42 -4.20 22.74
CA GLN A 283 25.58 -5.43 23.52
C GLN A 283 25.97 -5.15 24.98
N LYS A 284 26.77 -4.11 25.23
CA LYS A 284 27.27 -3.75 26.56
C LYS A 284 26.22 -3.06 27.42
N ASP A 285 25.37 -2.22 26.81
CA ASP A 285 24.52 -1.28 27.55
C ASP A 285 23.03 -1.56 27.44
N ASN A 286 22.59 -2.26 26.39
CA ASN A 286 21.22 -2.72 26.26
C ASN A 286 21.17 -4.15 25.66
N PRO A 287 21.50 -5.18 26.47
CA PRO A 287 21.55 -6.56 26.00
C PRO A 287 20.18 -7.09 25.55
N ALA A 288 19.08 -6.54 26.07
CA ALA A 288 17.72 -6.92 25.68
C ALA A 288 17.42 -6.49 24.23
N GLU A 289 17.70 -5.23 23.88
CA GLU A 289 17.52 -4.73 22.51
C GLU A 289 18.48 -5.40 21.53
N TYR A 290 19.71 -5.70 21.97
CA TYR A 290 20.64 -6.51 21.18
C TYR A 290 20.09 -7.92 20.89
N ALA A 291 19.44 -8.57 21.86
CA ALA A 291 18.80 -9.87 21.66
C ALA A 291 17.65 -9.78 20.62
N SER A 292 16.80 -8.75 20.72
CA SER A 292 15.74 -8.51 19.73
C SER A 292 16.30 -8.25 18.33
N LEU A 293 17.42 -7.52 18.22
CA LEU A 293 18.12 -7.33 16.95
C LEU A 293 18.60 -8.67 16.38
N MET A 294 19.18 -9.54 17.20
CA MET A 294 19.63 -10.86 16.76
C MET A 294 18.47 -11.71 16.26
N GLU A 295 17.32 -11.72 16.95
CA GLU A 295 16.11 -12.42 16.48
C GLU A 295 15.65 -11.94 15.09
N ILE A 296 15.63 -10.62 14.87
CA ILE A 296 15.31 -10.04 13.56
C ILE A 296 16.31 -10.53 12.51
N LEU A 297 17.61 -10.50 12.80
CA LEU A 297 18.64 -10.94 11.86
C LEU A 297 18.54 -12.44 11.55
N TYR A 298 18.24 -13.29 12.52
CA TYR A 298 18.02 -14.72 12.31
C TYR A 298 16.81 -14.97 11.41
N THR A 299 15.67 -14.35 11.71
CA THR A 299 14.46 -14.51 10.91
C THR A 299 14.64 -14.01 9.47
N LEU A 300 15.40 -12.92 9.27
CA LEU A 300 15.75 -12.44 7.93
C LEU A 300 16.68 -13.41 7.18
N LYS A 301 17.67 -14.00 7.87
CA LYS A 301 18.61 -14.95 7.27
C LYS A 301 17.94 -16.28 6.90
N GLU A 302 17.01 -16.77 7.73
CA GLU A 302 16.30 -18.03 7.50
C GLU A 302 15.32 -17.94 6.33
N LYS A 303 14.64 -16.79 6.16
CA LYS A 303 13.64 -16.57 5.10
C LYS A 303 14.23 -16.32 3.70
N GLY A 304 15.55 -16.22 3.55
CA GLY A 304 16.21 -15.97 2.26
C GLY A 304 15.75 -14.66 1.62
N SER A 305 15.58 -14.59 0.30
CA SER A 305 15.11 -13.39 -0.41
C SER A 305 13.58 -13.25 -0.47
N SER A 306 12.82 -13.91 0.41
CA SER A 306 11.35 -13.97 0.34
C SER A 306 10.66 -13.23 1.48
N ASN A 307 9.53 -12.59 1.16
CA ASN A 307 8.61 -11.79 2.01
C ASN A 307 9.02 -11.62 3.48
N HIS A 308 9.82 -10.58 3.72
CA HIS A 308 10.27 -10.18 5.04
C HIS A 308 9.19 -9.34 5.72
N ASN A 309 8.38 -9.90 6.63
CA ASN A 309 7.24 -9.23 7.28
C ASN A 309 7.58 -8.02 8.21
N LEU A 310 8.64 -7.26 7.93
CA LEU A 310 9.16 -6.15 8.73
C LEU A 310 8.16 -4.99 8.88
N LEU A 311 7.42 -4.69 7.83
CA LEU A 311 6.43 -3.62 7.69
C LEU A 311 5.02 -4.17 7.40
N SER A 312 4.74 -5.41 7.82
CA SER A 312 3.44 -6.07 7.63
C SER A 312 2.25 -5.24 8.11
N ALA A 313 2.37 -4.56 9.27
CA ALA A 313 1.33 -3.66 9.77
C ALA A 313 1.11 -2.44 8.86
N SER A 314 2.19 -1.85 8.33
CA SER A 314 2.13 -0.74 7.39
C SER A 314 1.50 -1.17 6.06
N ARG A 315 1.89 -2.34 5.52
CA ARG A 315 1.27 -2.92 4.32
C ARG A 315 -0.23 -3.12 4.51
N ALA A 316 -0.65 -3.71 5.64
CA ALA A 316 -2.07 -3.89 5.94
C ALA A 316 -2.82 -2.55 6.06
N ALA A 317 -2.19 -1.51 6.60
CA ALA A 317 -2.76 -0.16 6.65
C ALA A 317 -2.94 0.45 5.25
N LEU A 318 -1.94 0.32 4.37
CA LEU A 318 -2.03 0.75 2.97
C LEU A 318 -3.09 -0.03 2.18
N THR A 319 -3.24 -1.33 2.42
CA THR A 319 -4.32 -2.12 1.80
C THR A 319 -5.70 -1.64 2.25
N ARG A 320 -5.88 -1.26 3.52
CA ARG A 320 -7.14 -0.65 4.00
C ARG A 320 -7.39 0.72 3.37
N LEU A 321 -6.35 1.52 3.19
CA LEU A 321 -6.44 2.79 2.49
C LEU A 321 -6.91 2.60 1.03
N ASN A 322 -6.34 1.63 0.34
CA ASN A 322 -6.77 1.24 -1.00
C ASN A 322 -8.25 0.81 -1.04
N GLN A 323 -8.73 0.07 -0.03
CA GLN A 323 -10.16 -0.28 0.09
C GLN A 323 -11.05 0.95 0.28
N GLN A 324 -10.61 1.96 1.05
CA GLN A 324 -11.35 3.21 1.19
C GLN A 324 -11.42 4.00 -0.12
N ALA A 325 -10.34 4.00 -0.92
CA ALA A 325 -10.33 4.61 -2.25
C ALA A 325 -11.30 3.90 -3.21
N HIS A 326 -11.37 2.56 -3.16
CA HIS A 326 -12.37 1.79 -3.91
C HIS A 326 -13.80 2.11 -3.46
N GLN A 327 -14.05 2.24 -2.15
CA GLN A 327 -15.37 2.63 -1.65
C GLN A 327 -15.76 4.03 -2.13
N LEU A 328 -14.81 4.98 -2.15
CA LEU A 328 -15.03 6.34 -2.67
C LEU A 328 -15.43 6.32 -4.15
N ALA A 329 -14.70 5.58 -4.97
CA ALA A 329 -15.02 5.42 -6.39
C ALA A 329 -16.38 4.74 -6.60
N PHE A 330 -16.70 3.69 -5.83
CA PHE A 330 -18.01 3.04 -5.87
C PHE A 330 -19.14 4.01 -5.51
N ASP A 331 -18.99 4.74 -4.40
CA ASP A 331 -19.99 5.70 -3.94
C ASP A 331 -20.19 6.83 -4.96
N SER A 332 -19.13 7.26 -5.66
CA SER A 332 -19.22 8.32 -6.67
C SER A 332 -20.17 7.99 -7.83
N VAL A 333 -20.25 6.71 -8.21
CA VAL A 333 -21.14 6.21 -9.27
C VAL A 333 -22.49 5.82 -8.68
N PHE A 334 -22.47 4.99 -7.65
CA PHE A 334 -23.66 4.33 -7.13
C PHE A 334 -24.63 5.29 -6.43
N LEU A 335 -24.13 6.37 -5.81
CA LEU A 335 -24.98 7.31 -5.08
C LEU A 335 -26.05 7.96 -5.98
N ARG A 336 -25.74 8.22 -7.25
CA ARG A 336 -26.69 8.77 -8.23
C ARG A 336 -27.81 7.80 -8.57
N ILE A 337 -27.45 6.55 -8.84
CA ILE A 337 -28.40 5.47 -9.10
C ILE A 337 -29.31 5.27 -7.89
N LYS A 338 -28.71 5.19 -6.69
CA LYS A 338 -29.44 5.00 -5.44
C LYS A 338 -30.48 6.10 -5.19
N GLN A 339 -30.14 7.36 -5.47
CA GLN A 339 -31.06 8.48 -5.29
C GLN A 339 -32.31 8.35 -6.16
N GLN A 340 -32.12 8.06 -7.44
CA GLN A 340 -33.21 7.90 -8.39
C GLN A 340 -34.10 6.70 -8.02
N LEU A 341 -33.48 5.58 -7.63
CA LEU A 341 -34.19 4.40 -7.16
C LEU A 341 -35.02 4.69 -5.91
N LEU A 342 -34.50 5.41 -4.91
CA LEU A 342 -35.22 5.70 -3.67
C LEU A 342 -36.50 6.54 -3.86
N LEU A 343 -36.66 7.22 -5.00
CA LEU A 343 -37.88 7.96 -5.34
C LEU A 343 -38.97 7.06 -5.92
N VAL A 344 -38.62 5.87 -6.42
CA VAL A 344 -39.53 4.94 -7.10
C VAL A 344 -40.72 4.57 -6.22
N SER A 345 -40.50 4.18 -4.95
CA SER A 345 -41.61 3.79 -4.06
C SER A 345 -42.60 4.92 -3.72
N LYS A 346 -42.24 6.18 -4.02
CA LYS A 346 -43.03 7.37 -3.71
C LYS A 346 -43.73 7.99 -4.92
N MET A 347 -43.63 7.38 -6.10
CA MET A 347 -44.23 7.96 -7.31
C MET A 347 -45.76 7.79 -7.29
N ASP A 348 -46.47 8.87 -7.59
CA ASP A 348 -47.94 8.87 -7.68
C ASP A 348 -48.46 8.03 -8.86
N SER A 349 -47.58 7.68 -9.81
CA SER A 349 -47.88 6.85 -10.99
C SER A 349 -48.34 5.43 -10.65
N TRP A 350 -48.02 4.91 -9.47
CA TRP A 350 -48.43 3.55 -9.06
C TRP A 350 -49.91 3.45 -8.67
N ASN A 351 -50.45 4.54 -8.11
CA ASN A 351 -51.81 4.59 -7.55
C ASN A 351 -52.81 5.33 -8.44
N THR A 352 -52.34 6.02 -9.48
CA THR A 352 -53.23 6.83 -10.33
C THR A 352 -54.04 5.91 -11.23
N ALA A 353 -55.26 5.60 -10.81
CA ALA A 353 -56.31 5.05 -11.67
C ALA A 353 -56.64 6.10 -12.75
N GLY A 354 -56.04 5.98 -13.92
CA GLY A 354 -56.29 6.90 -15.03
C GLY A 354 -57.77 6.90 -15.41
N ILE A 355 -58.32 8.07 -15.76
CA ILE A 355 -59.71 8.30 -16.20
C ILE A 355 -60.09 7.48 -17.48
N GLY A 356 -59.19 6.62 -17.98
CA GLY A 356 -59.38 5.72 -19.12
C GLY A 356 -59.19 4.21 -18.84
N GLU A 357 -59.05 3.77 -17.58
CA GLU A 357 -58.80 2.35 -17.23
C GLU A 357 -59.88 1.38 -17.75
N THR A 358 -61.11 1.84 -17.98
CA THR A 358 -62.17 1.00 -18.55
C THR A 358 -62.00 0.68 -20.05
N LEU A 359 -61.02 1.28 -20.73
CA LEU A 359 -60.78 1.08 -22.18
C LEU A 359 -59.37 0.56 -22.51
N THR A 360 -58.46 0.47 -21.54
CA THR A 360 -57.04 0.12 -21.76
C THR A 360 -56.63 -1.25 -21.20
N ASP A 361 -57.55 -1.98 -20.57
CA ASP A 361 -57.23 -3.29 -19.96
C ASP A 361 -56.79 -4.35 -21.01
N ASP A 362 -57.28 -4.20 -22.25
CA ASP A 362 -56.95 -5.03 -23.42
C ASP A 362 -55.79 -4.49 -24.29
N LEU A 363 -55.12 -3.38 -23.91
CA LEU A 363 -53.98 -2.90 -24.69
C LEU A 363 -52.77 -3.83 -24.51
N PRO A 364 -52.14 -4.32 -25.61
CA PRO A 364 -50.94 -5.14 -25.52
C PRO A 364 -49.79 -4.40 -24.85
N THR A 365 -48.96 -5.12 -24.09
CA THR A 365 -47.73 -4.61 -23.43
C THR A 365 -46.76 -3.93 -24.41
N PHE A 366 -46.87 -4.20 -25.71
CA PHE A 366 -46.14 -3.55 -26.81
C PHE A 366 -46.31 -2.02 -26.90
N SER A 367 -47.24 -1.44 -26.15
CA SER A 367 -47.48 0.00 -26.09
C SER A 367 -46.75 0.72 -24.95
N LEU A 368 -46.19 -0.01 -23.97
CA LEU A 368 -45.55 0.58 -22.80
C LEU A 368 -44.04 0.77 -23.05
N THR A 369 -43.55 1.98 -22.79
CA THR A 369 -42.13 2.31 -22.80
C THR A 369 -41.59 2.35 -21.36
N PRO A 370 -40.30 2.02 -21.14
CA PRO A 370 -39.70 2.17 -19.81
C PRO A 370 -39.83 3.61 -19.32
N LEU A 371 -40.14 3.77 -18.04
CA LEU A 371 -40.22 5.09 -17.41
C LEU A 371 -38.84 5.76 -17.34
N GLU A 372 -38.84 7.10 -17.33
CA GLU A 372 -37.62 7.92 -17.38
C GLU A 372 -36.61 7.54 -16.29
N TYR A 373 -37.09 7.14 -15.11
CA TYR A 373 -36.20 6.79 -14.01
C TYR A 373 -35.31 5.59 -14.32
N ILE A 374 -35.85 4.57 -15.00
CA ILE A 374 -35.11 3.34 -15.29
C ILE A 374 -34.30 3.47 -16.57
N SER A 375 -34.79 4.23 -17.55
CA SER A 375 -34.03 4.52 -18.77
C SER A 375 -32.76 5.32 -18.48
N ASN A 376 -32.84 6.32 -17.60
CA ASN A 376 -31.67 7.11 -17.19
C ASN A 376 -30.63 6.26 -16.46
N ILE A 377 -31.06 5.37 -15.55
CA ILE A 377 -30.16 4.42 -14.88
C ILE A 377 -29.52 3.47 -15.90
N GLY A 378 -30.30 2.93 -16.83
CA GLY A 378 -29.81 2.02 -17.87
C GLY A 378 -28.74 2.69 -18.74
N GLN A 379 -29.01 3.90 -19.23
CA GLN A 379 -28.06 4.67 -20.03
C GLN A 379 -26.79 5.04 -19.25
N TYR A 380 -26.92 5.37 -17.96
CA TYR A 380 -25.79 5.70 -17.10
C TYR A 380 -24.87 4.50 -16.84
N ILE A 381 -25.44 3.31 -16.59
CA ILE A 381 -24.65 2.09 -16.41
C ILE A 381 -23.99 1.68 -17.74
N MET A 382 -24.67 1.86 -18.87
CA MET A 382 -24.11 1.59 -20.21
C MET A 382 -22.93 2.50 -20.58
N SER A 383 -22.84 3.71 -20.01
CA SER A 383 -21.72 4.63 -20.26
C SER A 383 -20.55 4.48 -19.29
N LEU A 384 -20.70 3.70 -18.20
CA LEU A 384 -19.64 3.42 -17.23
C LEU A 384 -18.40 2.76 -17.87
N PRO A 385 -18.52 1.72 -18.72
CA PRO A 385 -17.36 1.08 -19.35
C PRO A 385 -16.48 2.07 -20.13
N LEU A 386 -17.09 3.01 -20.87
CA LEU A 386 -16.36 4.04 -21.64
C LEU A 386 -15.53 4.98 -20.75
N ASN A 387 -15.90 5.11 -19.48
CA ASN A 387 -15.16 5.92 -18.51
C ASN A 387 -14.10 5.12 -17.74
N LEU A 388 -14.16 3.78 -17.79
CA LEU A 388 -13.18 2.87 -17.21
C LEU A 388 -12.07 2.54 -18.20
N GLU A 389 -12.40 2.38 -19.49
CA GLU A 389 -11.49 2.00 -20.57
C GLU A 389 -10.19 2.83 -20.61
N PRO A 390 -10.19 4.18 -20.45
CA PRO A 390 -8.96 4.97 -20.50
C PRO A 390 -7.95 4.62 -19.40
N PHE A 391 -8.41 4.03 -18.29
CA PHE A 391 -7.56 3.66 -17.15
C PHE A 391 -7.14 2.18 -17.20
N VAL A 392 -7.91 1.33 -17.85
CA VAL A 392 -7.65 -0.10 -17.99
C VAL A 392 -6.72 -0.39 -19.18
N THR A 393 -6.82 0.42 -20.25
CA THR A 393 -5.98 0.27 -21.46
C THR A 393 -4.59 0.87 -21.32
N GLN A 394 -4.40 1.81 -20.38
CA GLN A 394 -3.07 2.26 -19.99
C GLN A 394 -2.48 1.16 -19.10
N GLU A 395 -1.47 0.44 -19.58
CA GLU A 395 -0.77 -0.66 -18.87
C GLU A 395 -0.05 -0.17 -17.59
N ASP A 396 -0.79 0.39 -16.63
CA ASP A 396 -0.27 0.86 -15.36
C ASP A 396 -0.27 -0.31 -14.36
N SER A 397 0.89 -0.96 -14.27
CA SER A 397 1.14 -2.05 -13.31
C SER A 397 0.82 -1.68 -11.85
N ALA A 398 0.89 -0.40 -11.48
CA ALA A 398 0.55 0.06 -10.14
C ALA A 398 -0.97 0.03 -9.94
N LEU A 399 -1.73 0.53 -10.91
CA LEU A 399 -3.19 0.48 -10.90
C LEU A 399 -3.69 -0.96 -10.89
N GLU A 400 -3.11 -1.84 -11.70
CA GLU A 400 -3.44 -3.28 -11.72
C GLU A 400 -3.26 -3.92 -10.33
N LEU A 401 -2.11 -3.66 -9.68
CA LEU A 401 -1.84 -4.11 -8.32
C LEU A 401 -2.88 -3.58 -7.32
N ALA A 402 -3.25 -2.30 -7.42
CA ALA A 402 -4.26 -1.68 -6.56
C ALA A 402 -5.61 -2.35 -6.72
N LEU A 403 -6.00 -2.59 -7.97
CA LEU A 403 -7.27 -3.17 -8.35
C LEU A 403 -7.38 -4.61 -7.85
N HIS A 404 -6.32 -5.41 -7.97
CA HIS A 404 -6.27 -6.77 -7.38
C HIS A 404 -6.29 -6.79 -5.85
N ALA A 405 -5.60 -5.84 -5.21
CA ALA A 405 -5.57 -5.74 -3.76
C ALA A 405 -6.88 -5.17 -3.17
N GLY A 406 -7.68 -4.50 -3.99
CA GLY A 406 -8.97 -3.90 -3.63
C GLY A 406 -10.07 -4.94 -3.49
N LYS A 407 -10.91 -4.80 -2.47
CA LYS A 407 -12.16 -5.56 -2.34
C LYS A 407 -13.32 -4.63 -2.67
N LEU A 408 -13.99 -4.91 -3.78
CA LEU A 408 -15.20 -4.20 -4.17
C LEU A 408 -16.40 -4.60 -3.30
N PRO A 409 -17.32 -3.67 -3.01
CA PRO A 409 -18.66 -3.99 -2.48
C PRO A 409 -19.39 -4.96 -3.42
N PHE A 410 -20.30 -5.80 -2.91
CA PHE A 410 -21.08 -6.74 -3.72
C PHE A 410 -20.23 -7.61 -4.67
N PRO A 411 -19.37 -8.51 -4.15
CA PRO A 411 -18.60 -9.43 -5.00
C PRO A 411 -19.53 -10.41 -5.75
N PRO A 412 -19.08 -11.01 -6.88
CA PRO A 412 -19.85 -12.01 -7.60
C PRO A 412 -20.17 -13.21 -6.70
N GLU A 413 -21.36 -13.80 -6.86
CA GLU A 413 -21.69 -15.05 -6.17
C GLU A 413 -20.77 -16.17 -6.69
N GLN A 414 -20.34 -17.11 -5.83
CA GLN A 414 -19.30 -18.12 -6.14
C GLN A 414 -19.57 -19.02 -7.36
N GLY A 415 -20.75 -18.93 -8.00
CA GLY A 415 -21.11 -19.63 -9.24
C GLY A 415 -21.04 -18.81 -10.54
N GLU A 416 -20.84 -17.50 -10.49
CA GLU A 416 -20.86 -16.62 -11.70
C GLU A 416 -19.51 -16.58 -12.45
N ARG A 417 -18.39 -16.84 -11.76
CA ARG A 417 -17.04 -16.81 -12.34
C ARG A 417 -16.79 -17.80 -13.48
N ALA A 418 -17.67 -18.79 -13.66
CA ALA A 418 -17.55 -19.80 -14.70
C ALA A 418 -18.22 -19.40 -16.04
N ALA A 419 -19.08 -18.36 -16.06
CA ALA A 419 -19.83 -17.98 -17.24
C ALA A 419 -19.15 -16.88 -18.09
N SER A 420 -18.26 -16.08 -17.51
CA SER A 420 -17.61 -14.94 -18.20
C SER A 420 -16.48 -15.32 -19.16
N LYS A 421 -16.17 -16.62 -19.34
CA LYS A 421 -15.02 -17.05 -20.16
C LYS A 421 -15.25 -17.02 -21.68
N ASP A 422 -16.49 -16.89 -22.16
CA ASP A 422 -16.82 -17.19 -23.57
C ASP A 422 -17.51 -16.08 -24.38
N THR A 423 -17.66 -14.85 -23.89
CA THR A 423 -18.53 -13.88 -24.60
C THR A 423 -18.02 -12.45 -24.62
N TRP A 424 -17.06 -12.18 -25.50
CA TRP A 424 -17.04 -10.94 -26.30
C TRP A 424 -16.70 -11.31 -27.76
N PRO A 425 -17.42 -10.79 -28.77
CA PRO A 425 -17.04 -10.97 -30.16
C PRO A 425 -15.85 -10.04 -30.47
N HIS A 426 -14.63 -10.60 -30.47
CA HIS A 426 -13.55 -10.00 -31.23
C HIS A 426 -13.96 -10.03 -32.71
N ASN A 427 -14.29 -8.86 -33.27
CA ASN A 427 -14.18 -8.43 -34.67
C ASN A 427 -15.37 -7.56 -35.09
N VAL A 428 -15.24 -6.24 -34.92
CA VAL A 428 -15.84 -5.30 -35.87
C VAL A 428 -14.77 -5.07 -36.94
N THR A 429 -14.78 -5.91 -37.98
CA THR A 429 -13.93 -5.75 -39.15
C THR A 429 -14.44 -4.58 -39.98
N LEU A 430 -13.79 -3.42 -39.86
CA LEU A 430 -13.73 -2.46 -40.96
C LEU A 430 -12.85 -3.09 -42.05
N SER A 431 -13.38 -3.11 -43.26
CA SER A 431 -12.75 -3.63 -44.46
C SER A 431 -11.48 -2.84 -44.78
N GLU A 432 -10.32 -3.48 -44.73
CA GLU A 432 -9.19 -3.08 -45.58
C GLU A 432 -8.31 -4.28 -45.94
N SER A 433 -8.33 -4.54 -47.24
CA SER A 433 -7.38 -5.30 -48.03
C SER A 433 -5.95 -4.87 -47.72
N GLU A 434 -5.06 -5.78 -47.33
CA GLU A 434 -3.79 -6.08 -48.04
C GLU A 434 -2.97 -7.15 -47.31
N LEU A 435 -2.41 -8.05 -48.12
CA LEU A 435 -1.55 -9.16 -47.73
C LEU A 435 -0.16 -8.68 -47.30
N VAL A 436 0.35 -9.14 -46.15
CA VAL A 436 1.78 -9.43 -45.98
C VAL A 436 1.94 -10.71 -45.15
N THR A 437 2.71 -11.65 -45.69
CA THR A 437 2.95 -13.00 -45.20
C THR A 437 3.91 -13.06 -44.01
N LYS A 438 3.56 -13.91 -43.04
CA LYS A 438 4.42 -14.44 -41.96
C LYS A 438 5.63 -15.15 -42.56
N GLU A 439 6.83 -14.59 -42.41
CA GLU A 439 8.14 -15.28 -42.43
C GLU A 439 9.23 -14.21 -42.29
N ASP A 440 9.79 -13.98 -41.08
CA ASP A 440 11.20 -13.52 -40.87
C ASP A 440 11.62 -13.13 -39.42
N TRP A 441 11.03 -13.69 -38.35
CA TRP A 441 11.56 -13.46 -36.99
C TRP A 441 11.98 -14.75 -36.28
N GLY A 442 12.63 -15.63 -37.03
CA GLY A 442 13.26 -16.85 -36.53
C GLY A 442 14.78 -16.79 -36.62
N SER A 443 15.45 -15.89 -35.89
CA SER A 443 16.83 -16.13 -35.43
C SER A 443 17.29 -15.07 -34.44
N LEU A 444 17.54 -15.51 -33.21
CA LEU A 444 18.62 -15.14 -32.28
C LEU A 444 18.10 -14.95 -30.85
N ILE A 445 18.61 -15.83 -29.97
CA ILE A 445 18.47 -15.87 -28.51
C ILE A 445 17.17 -16.53 -28.03
N ALA A 446 17.25 -17.83 -27.74
CA ALA A 446 16.24 -18.54 -26.95
C ALA A 446 16.41 -18.19 -25.46
N PRO A 447 15.38 -17.66 -24.78
CA PRO A 447 15.29 -17.73 -23.33
C PRO A 447 14.61 -19.07 -22.95
N SER A 448 15.20 -19.72 -21.95
CA SER A 448 14.76 -20.93 -21.26
C SER A 448 13.23 -21.04 -21.06
N GLU A 449 12.68 -22.21 -21.40
CA GLU A 449 11.28 -22.63 -21.21
C GLU A 449 10.76 -22.58 -19.75
N GLU A 450 11.59 -22.29 -18.76
CA GLU A 450 11.18 -22.23 -17.33
C GLU A 450 10.47 -20.92 -16.92
N LEU A 451 10.41 -19.89 -17.77
CA LEU A 451 9.70 -18.63 -17.47
C LEU A 451 8.27 -18.54 -18.04
N LEU A 452 7.79 -19.56 -18.77
CA LEU A 452 6.45 -19.57 -19.35
C LEU A 452 5.38 -20.22 -18.46
N GLN A 453 5.74 -20.78 -17.31
CA GLN A 453 4.79 -21.48 -16.44
C GLN A 453 4.06 -20.57 -15.43
N TYR A 454 4.36 -19.26 -15.41
CA TYR A 454 3.77 -18.30 -14.47
C TYR A 454 3.00 -17.14 -15.14
N ARG A 455 2.71 -17.23 -16.46
CA ARG A 455 2.00 -16.18 -17.20
C ARG A 455 0.47 -16.39 -17.29
N ASP A 456 -0.03 -17.55 -16.87
CA ASP A 456 -1.45 -17.94 -17.02
C ASP A 456 -2.34 -17.72 -15.78
N GLU A 457 -1.85 -17.05 -14.72
CA GLU A 457 -2.63 -16.77 -13.50
C GLU A 457 -2.81 -15.28 -13.17
N LEU A 458 -2.57 -14.37 -14.12
CA LEU A 458 -3.01 -12.97 -13.96
C LEU A 458 -4.38 -12.83 -14.65
N PRO A 459 -5.46 -12.48 -13.92
CA PRO A 459 -6.73 -12.17 -14.55
C PRO A 459 -6.53 -10.97 -15.48
N GLU A 460 -6.81 -11.14 -16.78
CA GLU A 460 -6.73 -10.07 -17.78
C GLU A 460 -7.49 -8.82 -17.30
N LEU A 461 -6.95 -7.64 -17.62
CA LEU A 461 -7.47 -6.32 -17.24
C LEU A 461 -8.98 -6.13 -17.58
N ASP A 462 -9.47 -6.80 -18.62
CA ASP A 462 -10.88 -6.85 -19.02
C ASP A 462 -11.78 -7.40 -17.88
N ASN A 463 -11.29 -8.39 -17.13
CA ASN A 463 -12.00 -8.96 -15.98
C ASN A 463 -12.18 -7.93 -14.84
N MET A 464 -11.34 -6.88 -14.78
CA MET A 464 -11.40 -5.89 -13.70
C MET A 464 -12.47 -4.82 -13.93
N ALA A 465 -12.61 -4.34 -15.17
CA ALA A 465 -13.74 -3.51 -15.58
C ALA A 465 -15.05 -4.27 -15.37
N ASP A 466 -15.08 -5.56 -15.71
CA ASP A 466 -16.22 -6.45 -15.48
C ASP A 466 -16.55 -6.60 -13.98
N ASN A 467 -15.54 -6.71 -13.13
CA ASN A 467 -15.74 -6.79 -11.67
C ASN A 467 -16.34 -5.49 -11.11
N TRP A 468 -15.87 -4.33 -11.55
CA TRP A 468 -16.40 -3.01 -11.19
C TRP A 468 -17.83 -2.81 -11.68
N LEU A 469 -18.07 -3.08 -12.97
CA LEU A 469 -19.38 -2.98 -13.60
C LEU A 469 -20.37 -3.93 -12.93
N GLY A 470 -19.97 -5.18 -12.71
CA GLY A 470 -20.77 -6.17 -12.01
C GLY A 470 -21.10 -5.77 -10.57
N SER A 471 -20.17 -5.13 -9.86
CA SER A 471 -20.41 -4.60 -8.51
C SER A 471 -21.50 -3.54 -8.49
N ILE A 472 -21.41 -2.55 -9.39
CA ILE A 472 -22.41 -1.47 -9.53
C ILE A 472 -23.77 -2.04 -9.97
N ALA A 473 -23.78 -2.95 -10.94
CA ALA A 473 -24.98 -3.61 -11.43
C ALA A 473 -25.69 -4.42 -10.34
N ARG A 474 -24.96 -5.22 -9.56
CA ARG A 474 -25.51 -5.99 -8.44
C ARG A 474 -26.10 -5.07 -7.37
N ALA A 475 -25.39 -4.01 -7.00
CA ALA A 475 -25.89 -3.02 -6.05
C ALA A 475 -27.16 -2.31 -6.55
N THR A 476 -27.21 -2.00 -7.85
CA THR A 476 -28.37 -1.41 -8.52
C THR A 476 -29.57 -2.34 -8.46
N MET A 477 -29.42 -3.58 -8.90
CA MET A 477 -30.50 -4.57 -8.88
C MET A 477 -31.01 -4.84 -7.47
N GLN A 478 -30.10 -4.98 -6.50
CA GLN A 478 -30.48 -5.21 -5.10
C GLN A 478 -31.28 -4.03 -4.54
N THR A 479 -30.80 -2.81 -4.75
CA THR A 479 -31.50 -1.60 -4.28
C THR A 479 -32.84 -1.43 -4.99
N TYR A 480 -32.91 -1.74 -6.27
CA TYR A 480 -34.16 -1.65 -7.02
C TYR A 480 -35.19 -2.65 -6.48
N CYS A 481 -34.80 -3.91 -6.23
CA CYS A 481 -35.66 -4.90 -5.59
C CYS A 481 -36.18 -4.39 -4.22
N ASP A 482 -35.27 -3.86 -3.39
CA ASP A 482 -35.61 -3.38 -2.05
C ASP A 482 -36.60 -2.20 -2.09
N VAL A 483 -36.49 -1.31 -3.08
CA VAL A 483 -37.40 -0.16 -3.22
C VAL A 483 -38.74 -0.57 -3.85
N ILE A 484 -38.74 -1.44 -4.87
CA ILE A 484 -39.98 -1.92 -5.50
C ILE A 484 -40.89 -2.57 -4.45
N LEU A 485 -40.33 -3.37 -3.55
CA LEU A 485 -41.07 -4.05 -2.49
C LEU A 485 -41.62 -3.10 -1.40
N GLN A 486 -41.31 -1.80 -1.48
CA GLN A 486 -41.88 -0.75 -0.62
C GLN A 486 -43.05 0.00 -1.27
N ILE A 487 -43.38 -0.27 -2.54
CA ILE A 487 -44.55 0.32 -3.19
C ILE A 487 -45.80 -0.19 -2.46
N PRO A 488 -46.71 0.70 -1.97
CA PRO A 488 -47.86 0.26 -1.17
C PRO A 488 -48.88 -0.56 -1.95
N GLU A 489 -49.24 -0.10 -3.15
CA GLU A 489 -50.30 -0.68 -3.98
C GLU A 489 -49.96 -0.45 -5.46
N LEU A 490 -50.39 -1.38 -6.31
CA LEU A 490 -50.23 -1.34 -7.76
C LEU A 490 -51.57 -1.60 -8.44
N THR A 491 -52.00 -0.67 -9.29
CA THR A 491 -53.08 -0.90 -10.25
C THR A 491 -52.70 -1.96 -11.30
N PRO A 492 -53.66 -2.55 -12.05
CA PRO A 492 -53.36 -3.47 -13.14
C PRO A 492 -52.45 -2.86 -14.22
N HIS A 493 -52.68 -1.59 -14.55
CA HIS A 493 -51.85 -0.85 -15.51
C HIS A 493 -50.42 -0.64 -14.98
N SER A 494 -50.28 -0.15 -13.74
CA SER A 494 -48.98 0.12 -13.16
C SER A 494 -48.18 -1.16 -12.82
N THR A 495 -48.87 -2.28 -12.59
CA THR A 495 -48.27 -3.62 -12.54
C THR A 495 -47.61 -3.99 -13.88
N LYS A 496 -48.31 -3.77 -15.00
CA LYS A 496 -47.75 -3.99 -16.35
C LYS A 496 -46.57 -3.04 -16.61
N GLN A 497 -46.69 -1.76 -16.23
CA GLN A 497 -45.62 -0.77 -16.37
C GLN A 497 -44.36 -1.15 -15.57
N LEU A 498 -44.50 -1.53 -14.31
CA LEU A 498 -43.38 -1.95 -13.48
C LEU A 498 -42.68 -3.20 -14.03
N ALA A 499 -43.44 -4.15 -14.59
CA ALA A 499 -42.87 -5.31 -15.27
C ALA A 499 -42.06 -4.90 -16.51
N THR A 500 -42.56 -3.94 -17.31
CA THR A 500 -41.84 -3.36 -18.45
C THR A 500 -40.54 -2.66 -18.01
N ASP A 501 -40.58 -1.89 -16.92
CA ASP A 501 -39.40 -1.21 -16.38
C ASP A 501 -38.33 -2.21 -15.90
N ILE A 502 -38.74 -3.30 -15.23
CA ILE A 502 -37.82 -4.35 -14.79
C ILE A 502 -37.23 -5.11 -16.00
N ASP A 503 -38.04 -5.44 -17.01
CA ASP A 503 -37.55 -6.09 -18.23
C ASP A 503 -36.50 -5.23 -18.95
N TYR A 504 -36.71 -3.91 -18.99
CA TYR A 504 -35.73 -2.98 -19.55
C TYR A 504 -34.39 -3.06 -18.81
N LEU A 505 -34.41 -3.02 -17.47
CA LEU A 505 -33.17 -3.15 -16.68
C LEU A 505 -32.50 -4.50 -16.92
N ILE A 506 -33.26 -5.60 -16.97
CA ILE A 506 -32.73 -6.94 -17.28
C ILE A 506 -32.02 -6.94 -18.64
N ASN A 507 -32.66 -6.39 -19.68
CA ASN A 507 -32.07 -6.30 -21.02
C ASN A 507 -30.77 -5.47 -21.02
N VAL A 508 -30.70 -4.41 -20.21
CA VAL A 508 -29.47 -3.62 -20.04
C VAL A 508 -28.36 -4.46 -19.41
N MET A 509 -28.67 -5.23 -18.36
CA MET A 509 -27.69 -6.12 -17.73
C MET A 509 -27.21 -7.20 -18.70
N ASP A 510 -28.13 -7.83 -19.43
CA ASP A 510 -27.81 -8.84 -20.43
C ASP A 510 -26.93 -8.28 -21.55
N ALA A 511 -27.21 -7.05 -22.02
CA ALA A 511 -26.40 -6.35 -23.02
C ALA A 511 -24.97 -6.04 -22.54
N LEU A 512 -24.78 -5.93 -21.22
CA LEU A 512 -23.48 -5.77 -20.56
C LEU A 512 -22.83 -7.11 -20.18
N GLY A 513 -23.41 -8.25 -20.58
CA GLY A 513 -22.90 -9.58 -20.24
C GLY A 513 -23.13 -9.98 -18.78
N LEU A 514 -23.99 -9.28 -18.06
CA LEU A 514 -24.29 -9.51 -16.65
C LEU A 514 -25.61 -10.24 -16.46
N GLN A 515 -25.64 -11.16 -15.49
CA GLN A 515 -26.85 -11.92 -15.19
C GLN A 515 -27.79 -11.17 -14.23
N PRO A 516 -29.10 -11.15 -14.51
CA PRO A 516 -30.06 -10.54 -13.60
C PRO A 516 -30.19 -11.35 -12.31
N SER A 517 -30.27 -10.67 -11.16
CA SER A 517 -30.39 -11.35 -9.87
C SER A 517 -31.64 -12.22 -9.78
N ARG A 518 -31.56 -13.35 -9.08
CA ARG A 518 -32.71 -14.26 -8.88
C ARG A 518 -33.93 -13.55 -8.26
N THR A 519 -33.69 -12.63 -7.33
CA THR A 519 -34.76 -11.85 -6.70
C THR A 519 -35.50 -10.99 -7.72
N LEU A 520 -34.77 -10.31 -8.61
CA LEU A 520 -35.35 -9.48 -9.66
C LEU A 520 -36.17 -10.33 -10.65
N GLN A 521 -35.62 -11.49 -11.06
CA GLN A 521 -36.33 -12.45 -11.91
C GLN A 521 -37.62 -12.98 -11.26
N ASN A 522 -37.59 -13.25 -9.95
CA ASN A 522 -38.76 -13.70 -9.21
C ASN A 522 -39.83 -12.61 -9.12
N ILE A 523 -39.43 -11.35 -8.88
CA ILE A 523 -40.35 -10.20 -8.83
C ILE A 523 -41.07 -10.05 -10.18
N VAL A 524 -40.32 -9.97 -11.29
CA VAL A 524 -40.95 -9.78 -12.61
C VAL A 524 -41.86 -10.96 -12.99
N THR A 525 -41.47 -12.19 -12.64
CA THR A 525 -42.32 -13.38 -12.81
C THR A 525 -43.64 -13.22 -12.06
N LEU A 526 -43.58 -12.81 -10.79
CA LEU A 526 -44.76 -12.60 -9.96
C LEU A 526 -45.61 -11.43 -10.44
N LEU A 527 -45.04 -10.35 -10.98
CA LEU A 527 -45.80 -9.22 -11.54
C LEU A 527 -46.53 -9.62 -12.83
N LYS A 528 -45.90 -10.41 -13.71
CA LYS A 528 -46.47 -10.88 -14.99
C LYS A 528 -47.50 -11.99 -14.84
N THR A 529 -47.51 -12.70 -13.71
CA THR A 529 -48.43 -13.83 -13.49
C THR A 529 -49.88 -13.35 -13.39
N LYS A 530 -50.80 -14.03 -14.08
CA LYS A 530 -52.23 -13.76 -13.98
C LYS A 530 -52.74 -14.06 -12.57
N PRO A 531 -53.74 -13.31 -12.04
CA PRO A 531 -54.27 -13.56 -10.69
C PRO A 531 -54.69 -15.01 -10.44
N GLU A 532 -55.28 -15.65 -11.45
CA GLU A 532 -55.75 -17.04 -11.41
C GLU A 532 -54.62 -18.06 -11.19
N ASP A 533 -53.46 -17.81 -11.78
CA ASP A 533 -52.29 -18.70 -11.76
C ASP A 533 -51.32 -18.37 -10.61
N TYR A 534 -51.54 -17.26 -9.90
CA TYR A 534 -50.61 -16.70 -8.93
C TYR A 534 -50.25 -17.70 -7.83
N ARG A 535 -51.24 -18.41 -7.30
CA ARG A 535 -51.06 -19.43 -6.27
C ARG A 535 -50.25 -20.65 -6.74
N GLN A 536 -50.31 -20.97 -8.03
CA GLN A 536 -49.56 -22.09 -8.59
C GLN A 536 -48.08 -21.71 -8.79
N VAL A 537 -47.83 -20.55 -9.42
CA VAL A 537 -46.46 -20.07 -9.72
C VAL A 537 -45.69 -19.74 -8.44
N SER A 538 -46.35 -19.17 -7.45
CA SER A 538 -45.74 -18.76 -6.18
C SER A 538 -45.23 -19.91 -5.29
N LYS A 539 -45.66 -21.17 -5.51
CA LYS A 539 -45.22 -22.33 -4.71
C LYS A 539 -43.72 -22.59 -4.79
N GLY A 540 -43.08 -22.23 -5.90
CA GLY A 540 -41.64 -22.40 -6.12
C GLY A 540 -40.78 -21.23 -5.66
N LEU A 541 -41.39 -20.17 -5.11
CA LEU A 541 -40.73 -18.88 -4.87
C LEU A 541 -40.66 -18.54 -3.37
N PRO A 542 -39.76 -17.62 -2.95
CA PRO A 542 -39.64 -17.23 -1.54
C PRO A 542 -40.94 -16.66 -0.96
N ARG A 543 -41.47 -17.28 0.11
CA ARG A 543 -42.77 -16.94 0.71
C ARG A 543 -42.97 -15.46 1.08
N ARG A 544 -41.91 -14.82 1.61
CA ARG A 544 -41.98 -13.40 1.99
C ARG A 544 -42.16 -12.52 0.75
N LEU A 545 -41.43 -12.82 -0.32
CA LEU A 545 -41.51 -12.10 -1.58
C LEU A 545 -42.91 -12.25 -2.21
N THR A 546 -43.42 -13.48 -2.27
CA THR A 546 -44.75 -13.76 -2.84
C THR A 546 -45.85 -13.08 -2.05
N ALA A 547 -45.80 -13.09 -0.71
CA ALA A 547 -46.78 -12.42 0.11
C ALA A 547 -46.76 -10.88 -0.08
N THR A 548 -45.58 -10.27 -0.17
CA THR A 548 -45.45 -8.83 -0.42
C THR A 548 -46.00 -8.46 -1.79
N VAL A 549 -45.61 -9.16 -2.87
CA VAL A 549 -46.09 -8.85 -4.22
C VAL A 549 -47.60 -9.13 -4.37
N ALA A 550 -48.13 -10.15 -3.69
CA ALA A 550 -49.57 -10.41 -3.66
C ALA A 550 -50.34 -9.24 -3.01
N ALA A 551 -49.84 -8.75 -1.88
CA ALA A 551 -50.42 -7.59 -1.20
C ALA A 551 -50.35 -6.31 -2.05
N MET A 552 -49.21 -6.06 -2.70
CA MET A 552 -49.05 -4.92 -3.61
C MET A 552 -50.06 -4.93 -4.75
N ARG A 553 -50.39 -6.12 -5.30
CA ARG A 553 -51.29 -6.29 -6.45
C ARG A 553 -52.76 -6.50 -6.05
N SER A 554 -53.07 -6.58 -4.76
CA SER A 554 -54.39 -6.98 -4.26
C SER A 554 -54.89 -8.32 -4.83
N VAL A 555 -54.01 -9.34 -4.87
CA VAL A 555 -54.31 -10.70 -5.36
C VAL A 555 -54.30 -11.72 -4.21
N ASP A 556 -55.26 -12.65 -4.22
CA ASP A 556 -55.32 -13.73 -3.24
C ASP A 556 -54.18 -14.76 -3.43
N TYR A 557 -53.53 -15.13 -2.33
CA TYR A 557 -52.34 -16.00 -2.28
C TYR A 557 -52.53 -17.21 -1.37
#